data_AF-A0A1Q5ZY72-F1
#
_entry.id   AF-A0A1Q5ZY72-F1
#
_cell.length_a   1.000
_cell.length_b   1.000
_cell.length_c   1.000
_cell.angle_alpha   90.00
_cell.angle_beta   90.00
_cell.angle_gamma   90.00
#
_symmetry.space_group_name_H-M   'P 1'
#
loop_
_entity.id
_entity.type
_entity.pdbx_description
1 polymer ?
#
loop_
_entity_poly.entity_id
_entity_poly.type
_entity_poly.pdbx_seq_one_letter_code
_entity_poly.pdbx_strand_id
1 'polypeptide(L)'
;MKSTSSVILFMDDDPQPIGDFPVPVTFDLDTRKLIDGKHVLKVVSKDQQGKEGIKLVPFTVRNGPAIAIEGLKNDEVVEGTLPLMINAYGKGDQKSFVLHGSETPQSIPWWIVVIIIFLVAWALYFVIMSMRVKL
;
A
#
# COMPACT_ATOMS: atom_id res chain seq x y z
N MET A 1 5.73 -42.28 -4.42
CA MET A 1 5.61 -41.82 -3.01
C MET A 1 5.78 -40.31 -3.01
N LYS A 2 4.79 -39.55 -2.53
CA LYS A 2 4.84 -38.07 -2.52
C LYS A 2 5.85 -37.64 -1.46
N SER A 3 6.93 -36.98 -1.86
CA SER A 3 8.01 -36.60 -0.96
C SER A 3 7.62 -35.38 -0.13
N THR A 4 7.16 -35.60 1.10
CA THR A 4 6.85 -34.53 2.05
C THR A 4 8.13 -34.09 2.77
N SER A 5 8.82 -33.10 2.21
CA SER A 5 9.82 -32.31 2.93
C SER A 5 9.11 -31.33 3.87
N SER A 6 9.71 -31.03 5.02
CA SER A 6 9.17 -30.06 5.98
C SER A 6 10.14 -28.90 6.22
N VAL A 7 9.60 -27.78 6.69
CA VAL A 7 10.36 -26.57 6.99
C VAL A 7 9.94 -26.08 8.37
N ILE A 8 10.95 -25.85 9.21
CA ILE A 8 10.81 -25.30 10.54
C ILE A 8 11.29 -23.84 10.50
N LEU A 9 10.45 -22.93 10.97
CA LEU A 9 10.72 -21.50 11.00
C LEU A 9 11.10 -21.06 12.41
N PHE A 10 12.14 -20.24 12.53
CA PHE A 10 12.60 -19.63 13.78
C PHE A 10 12.72 -18.12 13.58
N MET A 11 12.38 -17.35 14.60
CA MET A 11 12.55 -15.90 14.62
C MET A 11 13.81 -15.56 15.41
N ASP A 12 14.71 -14.78 14.82
CA ASP A 12 15.97 -14.35 15.43
C ASP A 12 16.75 -15.54 16.03
N ASP A 13 17.19 -15.39 17.29
CA ASP A 13 17.87 -16.42 18.07
C ASP A 13 16.92 -17.14 19.04
N ASP A 14 15.60 -17.05 18.84
CA ASP A 14 14.62 -17.74 19.69
C ASP A 14 14.73 -19.27 19.50
N PRO A 15 14.94 -20.04 20.58
CA PRO A 15 14.97 -21.50 20.51
C PRO A 15 13.59 -22.11 20.17
N GLN A 16 12.49 -21.38 20.38
CA GLN A 16 11.16 -21.84 20.03
C GLN A 16 10.88 -21.62 18.53
N PRO A 17 10.52 -22.69 17.79
CA PRO A 17 10.11 -22.53 16.42
C PRO A 17 8.73 -21.86 16.37
N ILE A 18 8.54 -20.99 15.38
CA ILE A 18 7.24 -20.43 15.01
C ILE A 18 6.29 -21.56 14.59
N GLY A 19 6.83 -22.58 13.93
CA GLY A 19 6.10 -23.79 13.53
C GLY A 19 6.89 -24.69 12.58
N ASP A 20 6.37 -25.90 12.39
CA ASP A 20 6.81 -26.88 11.39
C ASP A 20 5.72 -27.03 10.33
N PHE A 21 6.09 -26.86 9.06
CA PHE A 21 5.16 -26.79 7.94
C PHE A 21 5.59 -27.73 6.79
N PRO A 22 4.63 -28.41 6.14
CA PRO A 22 4.91 -29.16 4.92
C PRO A 22 5.16 -28.22 3.74
N VAL A 23 6.13 -28.56 2.89
CA VAL A 23 6.51 -27.75 1.71
C VAL A 23 5.67 -28.13 0.48
N PRO A 24 5.26 -27.17 -0.38
CA PRO A 24 5.38 -25.72 -0.24
C PRO A 24 4.38 -25.12 0.77
N VAL A 25 4.82 -24.12 1.53
CA VAL A 25 3.99 -23.41 2.51
C VAL A 25 3.96 -21.91 2.22
N THR A 26 2.78 -21.31 2.35
CA THR A 26 2.61 -19.86 2.48
C THR A 26 2.37 -19.55 3.96
N PHE A 27 3.16 -18.63 4.53
CA PHE A 27 3.10 -18.26 5.94
C PHE A 27 2.98 -16.74 6.07
N ASP A 28 1.98 -16.28 6.82
CA ASP A 28 1.76 -14.87 7.11
C ASP A 28 2.46 -14.47 8.41
N LEU A 29 3.51 -13.65 8.29
CA LEU A 29 4.24 -13.12 9.44
C LEU A 29 3.58 -11.83 9.95
N ASP A 30 2.98 -11.89 11.15
CA ASP A 30 2.45 -10.68 11.83
C ASP A 30 3.58 -9.87 12.47
N THR A 31 4.12 -8.91 11.71
CA THR A 31 5.21 -8.04 12.14
C THR A 31 4.84 -7.10 13.28
N ARG A 32 3.55 -6.88 13.58
CA ARG A 32 3.10 -5.98 14.66
C ARG A 32 3.46 -6.48 16.06
N LYS A 33 3.72 -7.78 16.18
CA LYS A 33 4.15 -8.42 17.43
C LYS A 33 5.67 -8.38 17.61
N LEU A 34 6.40 -7.98 16.57
CA LEU A 34 7.85 -7.83 16.62
C LEU A 34 8.20 -6.41 17.05
N ILE A 35 9.32 -6.29 17.77
CA ILE A 35 9.91 -5.00 18.10
C ILE A 35 10.44 -4.30 16.84
N ASP A 36 10.65 -3.00 16.92
CA ASP A 36 11.32 -2.29 15.84
C ASP A 36 12.81 -2.60 15.83
N GLY A 37 13.37 -2.85 14.65
CA GLY A 37 14.78 -3.16 14.52
C GLY A 37 15.09 -4.19 13.45
N LYS A 38 16.34 -4.66 13.47
CA LYS A 38 16.83 -5.71 12.59
C LYS A 38 16.43 -7.07 13.15
N HIS A 39 15.86 -7.90 12.30
CA HIS A 39 15.45 -9.25 12.60
C HIS A 39 16.00 -10.22 11.56
N VAL A 40 16.06 -11.50 11.92
CA VAL A 40 16.51 -12.59 11.05
C VAL A 40 15.49 -13.71 11.09
N LEU A 41 14.88 -14.02 9.95
CA LEU A 41 14.06 -15.23 9.81
C LEU A 41 14.99 -16.40 9.48
N LYS A 42 15.08 -17.37 10.38
CA LYS A 42 15.84 -18.60 10.18
C LYS A 42 14.91 -19.72 9.72
N VAL A 43 15.20 -20.24 8.53
CA VAL A 43 14.44 -21.30 7.87
C VAL A 43 15.29 -22.55 7.87
N VAL A 44 14.82 -23.60 8.54
CA VAL A 44 15.47 -24.91 8.58
C VAL A 44 14.62 -25.89 7.79
N SER A 45 15.10 -26.30 6.60
CA SER A 45 14.44 -27.31 5.78
C SER A 45 14.98 -28.69 6.12
N LYS A 46 14.10 -29.67 6.26
CA LYS A 46 14.44 -31.07 6.48
C LYS A 46 14.04 -31.90 5.27
N ASP A 47 15.04 -32.52 4.64
CA ASP A 47 14.82 -33.44 3.53
C ASP A 47 14.53 -34.87 4.02
N GLN A 48 14.02 -35.73 3.14
CA GLN A 48 13.66 -37.12 3.44
C GLN A 48 14.83 -37.96 3.94
N GLN A 49 16.05 -37.60 3.54
CA GLN A 49 17.29 -38.25 3.96
C GLN A 49 17.81 -37.74 5.31
N GLY A 50 17.04 -36.87 5.99
CA GLY A 50 17.44 -36.25 7.25
C GLY A 50 18.49 -35.14 7.11
N LYS A 51 18.80 -34.74 5.87
CA LYS A 51 19.68 -33.60 5.62
C LYS A 51 18.94 -32.30 5.93
N GLU A 52 19.59 -31.44 6.69
CA GLU A 52 19.06 -30.14 7.06
C GLU A 52 19.72 -29.03 6.25
N GLY A 53 18.92 -28.14 5.68
CA GLY A 53 19.36 -26.92 5.02
C GLY A 53 18.93 -25.70 5.82
N ILE A 54 19.88 -24.82 6.16
CA ILE A 54 19.60 -23.60 6.92
C ILE A 54 19.71 -22.39 6.00
N LYS A 55 18.70 -21.52 6.03
CA LYS A 55 18.70 -20.23 5.34
C LYS A 55 18.35 -19.11 6.32
N LEU A 56 19.17 -18.07 6.37
CA LEU A 56 18.95 -16.89 7.18
C LEU A 56 18.51 -15.74 6.28
N VAL A 57 17.40 -15.10 6.61
CA VAL A 57 16.83 -13.97 5.85
C VAL A 57 16.76 -12.75 6.77
N PRO A 58 17.72 -11.80 6.66
CA PRO A 58 17.66 -10.57 7.44
C PRO A 58 16.59 -9.62 6.90
N PHE A 59 15.83 -9.00 7.81
CA PHE A 59 14.84 -7.98 7.49
C PHE A 59 14.79 -6.91 8.59
N THR A 60 14.07 -5.82 8.37
CA THR A 60 13.94 -4.74 9.36
C THR A 60 12.47 -4.41 9.57
N VAL A 61 12.05 -4.42 10.83
CA VAL A 61 10.69 -4.07 11.25
C VAL A 61 10.66 -2.61 11.69
N ARG A 62 9.61 -1.89 11.24
CA ARG A 62 9.35 -0.48 11.55
C ARG A 62 7.85 -0.28 11.78
N ASN A 63 7.40 -0.63 12.98
CA ASN A 63 6.05 -0.45 13.48
C ASN A 63 5.89 0.87 14.26
N GLY A 64 6.98 1.43 14.78
CA GLY A 64 7.02 2.69 15.52
C GLY A 64 6.81 3.93 14.64
N PRO A 65 6.73 5.12 15.27
CA PRO A 65 6.58 6.38 14.56
C PRO A 65 7.80 6.65 13.66
N ALA A 66 7.56 7.24 12.49
CA ALA A 66 8.62 7.73 11.63
C ALA A 66 9.21 9.01 12.23
N ILE A 67 10.52 9.04 12.43
CA ILE A 67 11.23 10.20 12.98
C ILE A 67 11.90 10.95 11.83
N ALA A 68 11.69 12.25 11.74
CA ALA A 68 12.37 13.14 10.82
C ALA A 68 13.17 14.17 11.62
N ILE A 69 14.42 14.39 11.24
CA ILE A 69 15.31 15.36 11.85
C ILE A 69 15.65 16.38 10.78
N GLU A 70 15.41 17.65 11.08
CA GLU A 70 15.83 18.79 10.26
C GLU A 70 16.95 19.53 10.98
N GLY A 71 17.88 20.08 10.20
CA GLY A 71 19.06 20.78 10.71
C GLY A 71 20.32 19.93 10.84
N LEU A 72 20.27 18.61 10.55
CA LEU A 72 21.45 17.74 10.48
C LEU A 72 21.28 16.66 9.40
N LYS A 73 22.30 16.44 8.57
CA LYS A 73 22.34 15.39 7.56
C LYS A 73 23.18 14.20 8.02
N ASN A 74 22.93 13.03 7.41
CA ASN A 74 23.77 11.85 7.63
C ASN A 74 25.22 12.16 7.23
N ASP A 75 26.15 11.77 8.11
CA ASP A 75 27.61 11.92 7.93
C ASP A 75 28.10 13.38 7.78
N GLU A 76 27.33 14.36 8.25
CA GLU A 76 27.71 15.77 8.25
C GLU A 76 28.70 16.10 9.37
N VAL A 77 29.77 16.83 9.04
CA VAL A 77 30.74 17.35 10.03
C VAL A 77 30.31 18.74 10.45
N VAL A 78 30.00 18.92 11.73
CA VAL A 78 29.49 20.17 12.29
C VAL A 78 30.35 20.66 13.46
N GLU A 79 30.44 21.98 13.65
CA GLU A 79 31.16 22.60 14.77
C GLU A 79 30.24 23.61 15.49
N GLY A 80 30.36 23.71 16.82
CA GLY A 80 29.60 24.66 17.63
C GLY A 80 28.18 24.19 18.00
N THR A 81 27.22 25.11 18.01
CA THR A 81 25.83 24.84 18.40
C THR A 81 24.91 24.89 17.19
N LEU A 82 24.19 23.80 16.93
CA LEU A 82 23.32 23.61 15.78
C LEU A 82 21.87 23.44 16.24
N PRO A 83 20.92 24.28 15.80
CA PRO A 83 19.51 24.09 16.12
C PRO A 83 18.96 22.90 15.32
N LEU A 84 18.38 21.93 16.03
CA LEU A 84 17.75 20.76 15.43
C LEU A 84 16.25 20.79 15.67
N MET A 85 15.50 20.39 14.65
CA MET A 85 14.06 20.15 14.77
C MET A 85 13.80 18.66 14.58
N ILE A 86 13.12 18.05 15.56
CA ILE A 86 12.81 16.61 15.56
C ILE A 86 11.30 16.45 15.50
N ASN A 87 10.83 15.80 14.44
CA ASN A 87 9.42 15.49 14.21
C ASN A 87 9.20 13.98 14.31
N ALA A 88 8.11 13.56 14.94
CA ALA A 88 7.70 12.15 15.00
C ALA A 88 6.28 12.00 14.43
N TYR A 89 6.15 11.18 13.40
CA TYR A 89 4.89 10.91 12.73
C TYR A 89 4.41 9.50 13.10
N GLY A 90 3.29 9.41 13.80
CA GLY A 90 2.64 8.13 14.04
C GLY A 90 2.18 7.52 12.71
N LYS A 91 2.51 6.24 12.48
CA LYS A 91 1.96 5.47 11.37
C LYS A 91 0.51 5.09 11.71
N GLY A 92 -0.37 6.10 11.71
CA GLY A 92 -1.82 5.91 11.83
C GLY A 92 -2.32 4.97 10.74
N ASP A 93 -3.38 4.21 11.04
CA ASP A 93 -3.93 3.14 10.20
C ASP A 93 -4.15 3.63 8.76
N GLN A 94 -3.21 3.33 7.84
CA GLN A 94 -3.16 3.87 6.47
C GLN A 94 -4.21 3.23 5.55
N LYS A 95 -5.38 2.84 6.08
CA LYS A 95 -6.37 2.10 5.30
C LYS A 95 -7.20 2.97 4.36
N SER A 96 -7.12 4.29 4.48
CA SER A 96 -7.83 5.14 3.54
C SER A 96 -7.19 6.54 3.46
N PHE A 97 -6.14 6.67 2.65
CA PHE A 97 -5.81 7.99 2.09
C PHE A 97 -6.81 8.27 0.97
N VAL A 98 -8.08 8.52 1.35
CA VAL A 98 -9.10 8.99 0.40
C VAL A 98 -8.84 10.46 0.24
N LEU A 99 -8.06 10.81 -0.80
CA LEU A 99 -8.15 12.14 -1.37
C LEU A 99 -9.60 12.27 -1.86
N HIS A 100 -10.47 12.86 -1.03
CA HIS A 100 -11.70 13.42 -1.56
C HIS A 100 -11.24 14.46 -2.59
N GLY A 101 -11.42 14.12 -3.86
CA GLY A 101 -10.91 14.90 -4.98
C GLY A 101 -11.25 16.37 -4.78
N SER A 102 -10.29 17.24 -5.08
CA SER A 102 -10.43 18.70 -5.10
C SER A 102 -11.37 19.17 -6.23
N GLU A 103 -12.36 18.37 -6.57
CA GLU A 103 -13.37 18.64 -7.58
C GLU A 103 -14.48 19.43 -6.91
N THR A 104 -14.53 20.73 -7.18
CA THR A 104 -15.75 21.50 -6.95
C THR A 104 -16.81 20.94 -7.90
N PRO A 105 -17.90 20.31 -7.42
CA PRO A 105 -18.93 19.80 -8.31
C PRO A 105 -19.61 20.99 -8.98
N GLN A 106 -19.18 21.32 -10.19
CA GLN A 106 -19.77 22.39 -10.97
C GLN A 106 -20.96 21.82 -11.75
N SER A 107 -22.15 22.40 -11.54
CA SER A 107 -23.34 22.03 -12.28
C SER A 107 -23.18 22.31 -13.78
N ILE A 108 -23.94 21.57 -14.60
CA ILE A 108 -23.97 21.74 -16.06
C ILE A 108 -24.24 23.22 -16.38
N PRO A 109 -23.38 23.90 -17.16
CA PRO A 109 -23.59 25.29 -17.50
C PRO A 109 -24.92 25.53 -18.21
N TRP A 110 -25.62 26.61 -17.81
CA TRP A 110 -26.97 26.91 -18.30
C TRP A 110 -27.07 27.00 -19.84
N TRP A 111 -25.99 27.43 -20.50
CA TRP A 111 -25.96 27.57 -21.96
C TRP A 111 -26.17 26.25 -22.70
N ILE A 112 -25.83 25.10 -22.11
CA ILE A 112 -26.11 23.77 -22.69
C ILE A 112 -27.62 23.55 -22.78
N VAL A 113 -28.36 23.93 -21.74
CA VAL A 113 -29.83 23.82 -21.72
C VAL A 113 -30.45 24.71 -22.81
N VAL A 114 -29.93 25.93 -22.99
CA VAL A 114 -30.36 26.83 -24.07
C VAL A 114 -30.15 26.20 -25.44
N ILE A 115 -28.97 25.60 -25.68
CA ILE A 115 -28.65 24.93 -26.94
C ILE A 115 -29.63 23.77 -27.20
N ILE A 116 -29.94 22.97 -26.17
CA ILE A 116 -30.91 21.85 -26.29
C ILE A 116 -32.30 22.38 -26.67
N ILE A 117 -32.78 23.42 -26.00
CA ILE A 117 -34.08 24.04 -26.32
C ILE A 117 -34.10 24.53 -27.77
N PHE A 118 -33.01 25.18 -28.21
CA PHE A 118 -32.91 25.70 -29.58
C PHE A 118 -32.92 24.58 -30.62
N LEU A 119 -32.18 23.49 -30.38
CA LEU A 119 -32.16 22.30 -31.24
C LEU A 119 -33.54 21.64 -31.33
N VAL A 120 -34.26 21.51 -30.21
CA VAL A 120 -35.60 20.91 -30.18
C VAL A 120 -36.60 21.79 -30.93
N ALA A 121 -36.59 23.10 -30.70
CA ALA A 121 -37.46 24.04 -31.40
C ALA A 121 -37.19 24.04 -32.91
N TRP A 122 -35.91 24.00 -33.31
CA TRP A 122 -35.50 23.91 -34.71
C TRP A 122 -35.99 22.61 -35.37
N ALA A 123 -35.80 21.46 -34.72
CA ALA A 123 -36.30 20.18 -35.21
C ALA A 123 -37.83 20.18 -35.39
N LEU A 124 -38.58 20.69 -34.39
CA LEU A 124 -40.03 20.83 -34.45
C LEU A 124 -40.49 21.72 -35.61
N TYR A 125 -39.81 22.85 -35.83
CA TYR A 125 -40.09 23.74 -36.97
C TYR A 125 -40.01 22.99 -38.31
N PHE A 126 -38.92 22.24 -38.54
CA PHE A 126 -38.75 21.46 -39.76
C PHE A 126 -39.79 20.35 -39.92
N VAL A 127 -40.13 19.66 -38.83
CA VAL A 127 -41.17 18.62 -38.84
C VAL A 127 -42.52 19.21 -39.24
N ILE A 128 -42.95 20.31 -38.61
CA ILE A 128 -44.22 20.99 -38.93
C ILE A 128 -44.22 21.48 -40.39
N MET A 129 -43.12 22.09 -40.84
CA MET A 129 -43.00 22.59 -42.19
C MET A 129 -43.08 21.44 -43.21
N SER A 130 -42.42 20.31 -42.95
CA SER A 130 -42.46 19.15 -43.83
C SER A 130 -43.87 18.52 -43.94
N MET A 131 -44.65 18.55 -42.86
CA MET A 131 -46.04 18.08 -42.86
C MET A 131 -46.96 19.02 -43.63
N ARG A 132 -46.73 20.34 -43.54
CA ARG A 132 -47.50 21.33 -44.32
C ARG A 132 -47.25 21.27 -45.82
N VAL A 133 -46.03 20.96 -46.26
CA VAL A 133 -45.67 20.87 -47.68
C VAL A 133 -46.26 19.62 -48.37
N LYS A 134 -46.66 18.60 -47.60
CA LYS A 134 -47.23 17.35 -48.12
C LYS A 134 -48.76 17.32 -48.19
N LEU A 135 -49.45 18.43 -47.87
CA LEU A 135 -50.90 18.61 -48.01
C LEU A 135 -51.19 19.53 -49.19
#